data_AF-A0A832J756-F1
#
_entry.id   AF-A0A832J756-F1
#
_cell.length_a   1.000
_cell.length_b   1.000
_cell.length_c   1.000
_cell.angle_alpha   90.00
_cell.angle_beta   90.00
_cell.angle_gamma   90.00
#
_symmetry.space_group_name_H-M   'P 1'
#
loop_
_entity.id
_entity.type
_entity.pdbx_description
1 polymer ?
#
loop_
_entity_poly.entity_id
_entity_poly.type
_entity_poly.pdbx_seq_one_letter_code
_entity_poly.pdbx_strand_id
1 'polypeptide(L)'
;MMRWLCRLASTRLTLFGMVLLAIGAGLSYDNPDHVSVWVLAGPLLLLALNLFAAILTQPGINRRPGLLMFHIGLLSICALAAIGRLTFYEARVEVSQNSAFDVTAVDEISQGLFHQGELSQVQFVQQGYTVEYRPGLVRGITRSYLQVSDGRGGWQPQVVGDDTPLIIDGYRFYTTFNKGFAAILTWTPDQGEAITGTLHMPSYPLFDYKQANSWTPPGSRDEIKFWLRLDTGMDRQADWLLDVRNTEAMLVVNNGEQRLELQPG
;
A
#
# COMPACT_ATOMS: atom_id res chain seq x y z
N MET A 1 5.47 6.89 -45.77
CA MET A 1 4.67 6.96 -44.52
C MET A 1 3.35 6.18 -44.60
N MET A 2 2.48 6.43 -45.58
CA MET A 2 1.13 5.84 -45.62
C MET A 2 1.07 4.30 -45.63
N ARG A 3 1.99 3.62 -46.32
CA ARG A 3 2.08 2.14 -46.34
C ARG A 3 2.39 1.52 -44.98
N TRP A 4 3.18 2.20 -44.14
CA TRP A 4 3.52 1.72 -42.80
C TRP A 4 2.32 1.86 -41.85
N LEU A 5 1.60 2.97 -41.93
CA LEU A 5 0.34 3.18 -41.19
C LEU A 5 -0.72 2.14 -41.56
N CYS A 6 -0.87 1.80 -42.85
CA CYS A 6 -1.81 0.75 -43.26
C CYS A 6 -1.43 -0.64 -42.73
N ARG A 7 -0.13 -0.94 -42.57
CA ARG A 7 0.32 -2.20 -41.94
C ARG A 7 0.01 -2.22 -40.44
N LEU A 8 0.21 -1.08 -39.76
CA LEU A 8 -0.14 -0.93 -38.35
C LEU A 8 -1.65 -1.06 -38.11
N ALA A 9 -2.50 -0.68 -39.07
CA ALA A 9 -3.95 -0.82 -39.00
C ALA A 9 -4.47 -2.26 -39.25
N SER A 10 -3.62 -3.28 -39.27
CA SER A 10 -4.02 -4.66 -39.59
C SER A 10 -4.86 -5.30 -38.49
N THR A 11 -5.96 -5.97 -38.87
CA THR A 11 -6.78 -6.77 -37.95
C THR A 11 -6.03 -7.94 -37.32
N ARG A 12 -5.02 -8.49 -38.02
CA ARG A 12 -4.14 -9.52 -37.47
C ARG A 12 -3.33 -9.00 -36.29
N LEU A 13 -2.88 -7.74 -36.37
CA LEU A 13 -2.14 -7.09 -35.29
C LEU A 13 -3.07 -6.81 -34.10
N THR A 14 -4.32 -6.42 -34.35
CA THR A 14 -5.33 -6.26 -33.31
C THR A 14 -5.57 -7.58 -32.57
N LEU A 15 -5.77 -8.69 -33.29
CA LEU A 15 -5.97 -10.01 -32.68
C LEU A 15 -4.77 -10.42 -31.84
N PHE A 16 -3.56 -10.24 -32.37
CA PHE A 16 -2.33 -10.51 -31.65
C PHE A 16 -2.22 -9.67 -30.37
N GLY A 17 -2.50 -8.36 -30.45
CA GLY A 17 -2.53 -7.47 -29.29
C GLY A 17 -3.57 -7.88 -28.25
N MET A 18 -4.76 -8.32 -28.67
CA MET A 18 -5.80 -8.83 -27.77
C MET A 18 -5.37 -10.12 -27.06
N VAL A 19 -4.72 -11.04 -27.76
CA VAL A 19 -4.17 -12.26 -27.16
C VAL A 19 -3.08 -11.93 -26.15
N LEU A 20 -2.16 -11.04 -26.50
CA LEU A 20 -1.13 -10.57 -25.57
C LEU A 20 -1.72 -9.88 -24.35
N LEU A 21 -2.75 -9.05 -24.53
CA LEU A 21 -3.44 -8.39 -23.42
C LEU A 21 -4.14 -9.40 -22.52
N ALA A 22 -4.79 -10.43 -23.09
CA ALA A 22 -5.43 -11.49 -22.32
C ALA A 22 -4.41 -12.29 -21.50
N ILE A 23 -3.27 -12.65 -22.10
CA ILE A 23 -2.16 -13.30 -21.39
C ILE A 23 -1.62 -12.38 -20.30
N GLY A 24 -1.38 -11.11 -20.60
CA GLY A 24 -0.85 -10.16 -19.64
C GLY A 24 -1.78 -9.90 -18.47
N ALA A 25 -3.10 -9.82 -18.72
CA ALA A 25 -4.11 -9.74 -17.69
C ALA A 25 -4.18 -11.01 -16.83
N GLY A 26 -4.07 -12.19 -17.44
CA GLY A 26 -4.02 -13.46 -16.73
C GLY A 26 -2.78 -13.61 -15.85
N LEU A 27 -1.61 -13.18 -16.34
CA LEU A 27 -0.36 -13.20 -15.56
C LEU A 27 -0.36 -12.18 -14.42
N SER A 28 -1.03 -11.03 -14.61
CA SER A 28 -1.15 -10.00 -13.59
C SER A 28 -2.21 -10.32 -12.53
N TYR A 29 -3.06 -11.33 -12.76
CA TYR A 29 -4.10 -11.74 -11.82
C TYR A 29 -3.46 -12.55 -10.68
N ASP A 30 -3.65 -12.09 -9.44
CA ASP A 30 -3.22 -12.76 -8.20
C ASP A 30 -1.70 -12.80 -7.91
N ASN A 31 -0.86 -12.11 -8.72
CA ASN A 31 0.60 -12.10 -8.50
C ASN A 31 1.26 -10.75 -8.85
N PRO A 32 0.96 -9.66 -8.13
CA PRO A 32 1.42 -8.32 -8.48
C PRO A 32 2.92 -8.08 -8.24
N ASP A 33 3.56 -8.79 -7.31
CA ASP A 33 4.88 -8.42 -6.78
C ASP A 33 6.06 -8.73 -7.74
N HIS A 34 5.82 -9.51 -8.79
CA HIS A 34 6.88 -9.95 -9.72
C HIS A 34 6.56 -9.70 -11.20
N VAL A 35 5.39 -9.16 -11.51
CA VAL A 35 4.94 -8.97 -12.88
C VAL A 35 5.30 -7.56 -13.34
N SER A 36 6.20 -7.47 -14.32
CA SER A 36 6.62 -6.19 -14.88
C SER A 36 5.40 -5.41 -15.42
N VAL A 37 5.35 -4.11 -15.14
CA VAL A 37 4.34 -3.17 -15.67
C VAL A 37 4.16 -3.29 -17.19
N TRP A 38 5.23 -3.65 -17.91
CA TRP A 38 5.23 -3.83 -19.37
C TRP A 38 4.34 -4.98 -19.86
N VAL A 39 4.05 -5.96 -19.01
CA VAL A 39 3.17 -7.10 -19.35
C VAL A 39 1.76 -6.62 -19.70
N LEU A 40 1.30 -5.52 -19.09
CA LEU A 40 0.02 -4.89 -19.41
C LEU A 40 0.18 -3.65 -20.29
N ALA A 41 1.14 -2.78 -19.98
CA ALA A 41 1.33 -1.52 -20.70
C ALA A 41 1.72 -1.74 -22.17
N GLY A 42 2.56 -2.75 -22.46
CA GLY A 42 3.00 -3.06 -23.81
C GLY A 42 1.85 -3.44 -24.75
N PRO A 43 1.03 -4.46 -24.42
CA PRO A 43 -0.14 -4.83 -25.24
C PRO A 43 -1.16 -3.69 -25.38
N LEU A 44 -1.41 -2.92 -24.31
CA LEU A 44 -2.31 -1.75 -24.38
C LEU A 44 -1.79 -0.69 -25.35
N LEU A 45 -0.50 -0.37 -25.30
CA LEU A 45 0.13 0.61 -26.19
C LEU A 45 0.15 0.12 -27.64
N LEU A 46 0.41 -1.17 -27.86
CA LEU A 46 0.32 -1.79 -29.19
C LEU A 46 -1.09 -1.68 -29.78
N LEU A 47 -2.11 -1.99 -28.98
CA LEU A 47 -3.52 -1.87 -29.38
C LEU A 47 -3.91 -0.41 -29.64
N ALA A 48 -3.48 0.53 -28.79
CA ALA A 48 -3.74 1.94 -28.98
C ALA A 48 -3.13 2.46 -30.30
N LEU A 49 -1.88 2.11 -30.60
CA LEU A 49 -1.23 2.48 -31.87
C LEU A 49 -1.91 1.85 -33.09
N ASN A 50 -2.34 0.59 -32.97
CA ASN A 50 -3.09 -0.11 -34.02
C ASN A 50 -4.44 0.56 -34.30
N LEU A 51 -5.22 0.86 -33.26
CA LEU A 51 -6.51 1.54 -33.34
C LEU A 51 -6.37 2.95 -33.93
N PHE A 52 -5.39 3.71 -33.47
CA PHE A 52 -5.09 5.04 -34.00
C PHE A 52 -4.77 4.99 -35.50
N ALA A 53 -3.92 4.03 -35.91
CA ALA A 53 -3.61 3.82 -37.32
C ALA A 53 -4.85 3.41 -38.14
N ALA A 54 -5.74 2.58 -37.58
CA ALA A 54 -6.98 2.16 -38.23
C ALA A 54 -7.92 3.34 -38.45
N ILE A 55 -8.12 4.20 -37.44
CA ILE A 55 -8.94 5.42 -37.55
C ILE A 55 -8.39 6.34 -38.65
N LEU A 56 -7.08 6.52 -38.75
CA LEU A 56 -6.49 7.42 -39.75
C LEU A 56 -6.53 6.86 -41.18
N THR A 57 -6.47 5.54 -41.36
CA THR A 57 -6.22 4.93 -42.68
C THR A 57 -7.39 4.15 -43.27
N GLN A 58 -8.40 3.75 -42.50
CA GLN A 58 -9.51 2.93 -42.98
C GLN A 58 -10.79 3.75 -43.23
N PRO A 59 -11.17 4.01 -44.49
CA PRO A 59 -12.36 4.81 -44.81
C PRO A 59 -13.65 4.18 -44.30
N GLY A 60 -13.69 2.85 -44.12
CA GLY A 60 -14.84 2.13 -43.61
C GLY A 60 -15.20 2.53 -42.17
N ILE A 61 -14.20 2.86 -41.35
CA ILE A 61 -14.41 3.39 -39.99
C ILE A 61 -14.91 4.83 -40.07
N ASN A 62 -14.24 5.69 -40.85
CA ASN A 62 -14.54 7.12 -40.88
C ASN A 62 -15.87 7.47 -41.56
N ARG A 63 -16.38 6.62 -42.46
CA ARG A 63 -17.66 6.85 -43.14
C ARG A 63 -18.88 6.46 -42.31
N ARG A 64 -18.71 5.74 -41.19
CA ARG A 64 -19.80 5.25 -40.34
C ARG A 64 -19.66 5.86 -38.94
N PRO A 65 -20.44 6.90 -38.59
CA PRO A 65 -20.21 7.68 -37.37
C PRO A 65 -20.26 6.84 -36.09
N GLY A 66 -21.18 5.86 -36.00
CA GLY A 66 -21.24 4.96 -34.85
C GLY A 66 -20.00 4.06 -34.72
N LEU A 67 -19.48 3.56 -35.85
CA LEU A 67 -18.27 2.73 -35.85
C LEU A 67 -17.04 3.56 -35.46
N LEU A 68 -16.94 4.79 -35.97
CA LEU A 68 -15.89 5.74 -35.59
C LEU A 68 -15.93 6.05 -34.08
N MET A 69 -17.10 6.40 -33.55
CA MET A 69 -17.27 6.69 -32.12
C MET A 69 -16.87 5.50 -31.24
N PHE A 70 -17.23 4.28 -31.63
CA PHE A 70 -16.80 3.06 -30.94
C PHE A 70 -15.27 2.92 -30.89
N HIS A 71 -14.57 3.11 -32.02
CA HIS A 71 -13.12 2.98 -32.06
C HIS A 71 -12.42 4.10 -31.28
N ILE A 72 -12.95 5.32 -31.32
CA ILE A 72 -12.44 6.43 -30.49
C ILE A 72 -12.62 6.08 -29.00
N GLY A 73 -13.78 5.58 -28.60
CA GLY A 73 -14.02 5.14 -27.21
C GLY A 73 -13.05 4.05 -26.78
N LEU A 74 -12.84 3.02 -27.60
CA LEU A 74 -11.90 1.94 -27.31
C LEU A 74 -10.45 2.45 -27.23
N LEU A 75 -10.03 3.30 -28.18
CA LEU A 75 -8.72 3.94 -28.15
C LEU A 75 -8.52 4.75 -26.86
N SER A 76 -9.51 5.55 -26.47
CA SER A 76 -9.48 6.34 -25.24
C SER A 76 -9.32 5.46 -24.00
N ILE A 77 -10.08 4.35 -23.90
CA ILE A 77 -9.95 3.41 -22.79
C ILE A 77 -8.56 2.77 -22.77
N CYS A 78 -8.05 2.28 -23.91
CA CYS A 78 -6.71 1.70 -23.98
C CYS A 78 -5.62 2.71 -23.60
N ALA A 79 -5.74 3.95 -24.09
CA ALA A 79 -4.79 5.02 -23.78
C ALA A 79 -4.83 5.40 -22.30
N LEU A 80 -6.02 5.60 -21.71
CA LEU A 80 -6.17 5.91 -20.28
C LEU A 80 -5.67 4.76 -19.40
N ALA A 81 -5.95 3.50 -19.76
CA ALA A 81 -5.44 2.35 -19.02
C ALA A 81 -3.91 2.25 -19.10
N ALA A 82 -3.31 2.49 -20.27
CA ALA A 82 -1.87 2.52 -20.45
C ALA A 82 -1.22 3.66 -19.64
N ILE A 83 -1.76 4.88 -19.74
CA ILE A 83 -1.28 6.03 -18.97
C ILE A 83 -1.40 5.75 -17.47
N GLY A 84 -2.56 5.27 -17.00
CA GLY A 84 -2.76 4.93 -15.60
C GLY A 84 -1.75 3.91 -15.09
N ARG A 85 -1.44 2.86 -15.87
CA ARG A 85 -0.40 1.88 -15.52
C ARG A 85 1.03 2.41 -15.62
N LEU A 86 1.27 3.49 -16.35
CA LEU A 86 2.57 4.14 -16.39
C LEU A 86 2.74 5.17 -15.27
N THR A 87 1.66 5.69 -14.69
CA THR A 87 1.69 6.75 -13.67
C THR A 87 1.27 6.29 -12.26
N PHE A 88 0.79 5.06 -12.08
CA PHE A 88 0.30 4.60 -10.78
C PHE A 88 1.42 4.53 -9.74
N TYR A 89 1.01 4.61 -8.47
CA TYR A 89 1.84 4.36 -7.31
C TYR A 89 0.98 3.68 -6.25
N GLU A 90 1.49 2.58 -5.70
CA GLU A 90 0.90 1.82 -4.60
C GLU A 90 2.04 1.38 -3.70
N ALA A 91 1.88 1.56 -2.39
CA ALA A 91 2.87 1.13 -1.42
C ALA A 91 2.20 0.94 -0.06
N ARG A 92 2.91 0.31 0.87
CA ARG A 92 2.48 0.16 2.26
C ARG A 92 3.47 0.81 3.20
N VAL A 93 2.97 1.27 4.33
CA VAL A 93 3.80 1.83 5.39
C VAL A 93 3.16 1.50 6.72
N GLU A 94 3.98 1.11 7.68
CA GLU A 94 3.56 0.97 9.07
C GLU A 94 4.01 2.22 9.83
N VAL A 95 3.06 2.93 10.46
CA VAL A 95 3.35 4.17 11.20
C VAL A 95 2.99 3.97 12.66
N SER A 96 3.97 4.14 13.54
CA SER A 96 3.81 4.00 14.98
C SER A 96 3.09 5.19 15.60
N GLN A 97 2.46 4.96 16.74
CA GLN A 97 1.83 6.04 17.49
C GLN A 97 2.85 7.11 17.91
N ASN A 98 2.47 8.37 17.78
CA ASN A 98 3.27 9.57 18.03
C ASN A 98 4.52 9.69 17.14
N SER A 99 4.55 9.00 16.01
CA SER A 99 5.64 9.10 15.03
C SER A 99 5.20 9.83 13.76
N ALA A 100 6.14 10.54 13.16
CA ALA A 100 5.95 11.14 11.84
C ALA A 100 5.98 10.07 10.76
N PHE A 101 5.27 10.31 9.66
CA PHE A 101 5.43 9.53 8.44
C PHE A 101 6.90 9.56 8.00
N ASP A 102 7.47 8.37 7.81
CA ASP A 102 8.83 8.18 7.33
C ASP A 102 8.79 7.51 5.96
N VAL A 103 9.26 8.24 4.94
CA VAL A 103 9.32 7.73 3.57
C VAL A 103 10.26 6.52 3.43
N THR A 104 11.24 6.39 4.32
CA THR A 104 12.20 5.27 4.28
C THR A 104 11.62 3.97 4.84
N ALA A 105 10.52 4.05 5.59
CA ALA A 105 9.77 2.91 6.11
C ALA A 105 8.66 2.42 5.14
N VAL A 106 8.61 2.98 3.93
CA VAL A 106 7.65 2.58 2.90
C VAL A 106 8.13 1.30 2.21
N ASP A 107 7.30 0.27 2.27
CA ASP A 107 7.54 -1.06 1.74
C ASP A 107 6.52 -1.43 0.65
N GLU A 108 6.74 -2.58 0.01
CA GLU A 108 5.85 -3.13 -1.04
C GLU A 108 5.54 -2.11 -2.16
N ILE A 109 6.55 -1.35 -2.59
CA ILE A 109 6.39 -0.29 -3.57
C ILE A 109 6.14 -0.89 -4.96
N SER A 110 4.97 -0.61 -5.52
CA SER A 110 4.58 -0.88 -6.89
C SER A 110 4.28 0.43 -7.62
N GLN A 111 5.08 0.76 -8.64
CA GLN A 111 4.98 2.04 -9.32
C GLN A 111 5.16 1.94 -10.83
N GLY A 112 4.48 2.83 -11.54
CA GLY A 112 4.65 3.03 -12.97
C GLY A 112 5.92 3.82 -13.28
N LEU A 113 6.45 3.63 -14.49
CA LEU A 113 7.70 4.24 -14.97
C LEU A 113 7.69 5.78 -14.99
N PHE A 114 6.51 6.38 -15.08
CA PHE A 114 6.31 7.82 -15.14
C PHE A 114 5.73 8.37 -13.83
N HIS A 115 5.78 7.61 -12.75
CA HIS A 115 5.51 8.18 -11.43
C HIS A 115 6.62 9.20 -11.09
N GLN A 116 6.21 10.44 -10.83
CA GLN A 116 7.11 11.57 -10.53
C GLN A 116 6.88 12.13 -9.12
N GLY A 117 6.09 11.44 -8.29
CA GLY A 117 5.68 11.98 -7.01
C GLY A 117 6.83 11.99 -5.99
N GLU A 118 6.87 13.03 -5.16
CA GLU A 118 7.82 13.15 -4.06
C GLU A 118 7.12 12.85 -2.74
N LEU A 119 7.06 11.56 -2.35
CA LEU A 119 6.55 11.17 -1.03
C LEU A 119 7.26 11.89 0.13
N SER A 120 8.49 12.35 -0.09
CA SER A 120 9.26 13.17 0.86
C SER A 120 8.62 14.50 1.22
N GLN A 121 7.65 14.99 0.44
CA GLN A 121 6.90 16.21 0.75
C GLN A 121 5.76 15.97 1.75
N VAL A 122 5.28 14.73 1.84
CA VAL A 122 4.15 14.36 2.70
C VAL A 122 4.56 14.45 4.16
N GLN A 123 3.81 15.22 4.94
CA GLN A 123 4.07 15.44 6.36
C GLN A 123 2.81 15.24 7.19
N PHE A 124 2.74 14.11 7.88
CA PHE A 124 1.75 13.85 8.92
C PHE A 124 2.37 13.10 10.11
N VAL A 125 1.74 13.22 11.28
CA VAL A 125 2.10 12.49 12.50
C VAL A 125 0.92 11.64 12.94
N GLN A 126 1.15 10.35 13.14
CA GLN A 126 0.17 9.42 13.68
C GLN A 126 -0.01 9.68 15.18
N GLN A 127 -1.22 10.01 15.64
CA GLN A 127 -1.49 10.28 17.06
C GLN A 127 -2.01 9.04 17.80
N GLY A 128 -2.73 8.17 17.09
CA GLY A 128 -3.37 6.98 17.66
C GLY A 128 -4.46 6.46 16.74
N TYR A 129 -5.03 5.32 17.07
CA TYR A 129 -6.13 4.76 16.30
C TYR A 129 -7.15 4.07 17.21
N THR A 130 -8.35 3.88 16.68
CA THR A 130 -9.38 3.04 17.29
C THR A 130 -9.99 2.11 16.26
N VAL A 131 -10.46 0.96 16.72
CA VAL A 131 -11.18 0.00 15.88
C VAL A 131 -12.36 -0.52 16.64
N GLU A 132 -13.54 -0.37 16.06
CA GLU A 132 -14.75 -0.96 16.62
C GLU A 132 -14.82 -2.45 16.29
N TYR A 133 -15.24 -3.26 17.24
CA TYR A 133 -15.57 -4.66 17.05
C TYR A 133 -16.94 -4.93 17.67
N ARG A 134 -17.79 -5.63 16.92
CA ARG A 134 -19.07 -6.16 17.39
C ARG A 134 -18.90 -7.59 17.94
N PRO A 135 -19.91 -8.14 18.65
CA PRO A 135 -19.88 -9.52 19.12
C PRO A 135 -19.44 -10.50 18.04
N GLY A 136 -18.58 -11.45 18.42
CA GLY A 136 -17.89 -12.35 17.48
C GLY A 136 -16.65 -11.74 16.82
N LEU A 137 -16.13 -10.61 17.32
CA LEU A 137 -14.99 -9.87 16.77
C LEU A 137 -15.21 -9.44 15.31
N VAL A 138 -16.45 -9.09 14.97
CA VAL A 138 -16.77 -8.56 13.65
C VAL A 138 -16.30 -7.12 13.58
N ARG A 139 -15.27 -6.87 12.75
CA ARG A 139 -14.69 -5.54 12.58
C ARG A 139 -15.74 -4.52 12.10
N GLY A 140 -15.79 -3.40 12.79
CA GLY A 140 -16.51 -2.18 12.43
C GLY A 140 -15.56 -1.15 11.83
N ILE A 141 -15.76 0.12 12.21
CA ILE A 141 -15.02 1.25 11.65
C ILE A 141 -13.62 1.33 12.27
N THR A 142 -12.60 1.52 11.42
CA THR A 142 -11.25 1.93 11.81
C THR A 142 -11.15 3.45 11.75
N ARG A 143 -10.60 4.08 12.80
CA ARG A 143 -10.26 5.50 12.80
C ARG A 143 -8.81 5.68 13.20
N SER A 144 -8.00 6.19 12.30
CA SER A 144 -6.65 6.67 12.57
C SER A 144 -6.68 8.19 12.74
N TYR A 145 -6.14 8.68 13.84
CA TYR A 145 -6.08 10.11 14.15
C TYR A 145 -4.70 10.64 13.77
N LEU A 146 -4.67 11.63 12.88
CA LEU A 146 -3.46 12.22 12.34
C LEU A 146 -3.38 13.71 12.69
N GLN A 147 -2.17 14.22 12.82
CA GLN A 147 -1.87 15.65 12.66
C GLN A 147 -1.21 15.84 11.30
N VAL A 148 -1.76 16.72 10.47
CA VAL A 148 -1.27 16.95 9.11
C VAL A 148 -0.74 18.38 9.01
N SER A 149 0.43 18.55 8.39
CA SER A 149 1.03 19.88 8.17
C SER A 149 0.13 20.72 7.27
N ASP A 150 -0.11 21.98 7.65
CA ASP A 150 -0.88 22.92 6.83
C ASP A 150 -0.04 23.66 5.77
N GLY A 151 1.25 23.34 5.68
CA GLY A 151 2.23 23.98 4.79
C GLY A 151 2.62 25.40 5.19
N ARG A 152 2.11 25.92 6.30
CA ARG A 152 2.38 27.26 6.86
C ARG A 152 3.01 27.20 8.26
N GLY A 153 3.43 26.01 8.68
CA GLY A 153 4.03 25.75 10.00
C GLY A 153 3.01 25.36 11.08
N GLY A 154 1.73 25.25 10.74
CA GLY A 154 0.69 24.73 11.62
C GLY A 154 0.38 23.25 11.37
N TRP A 155 -0.35 22.66 12.31
CA TRP A 155 -0.82 21.27 12.25
C TRP A 155 -2.34 21.23 12.40
N GLN A 156 -2.98 20.41 11.57
CA GLN A 156 -4.43 20.22 11.60
C GLN A 156 -4.80 18.77 11.89
N PRO A 157 -5.75 18.53 12.81
CA PRO A 157 -6.23 17.18 13.07
C PRO A 157 -7.01 16.65 11.87
N GLN A 158 -6.75 15.40 11.50
CA GLN A 158 -7.47 14.67 10.46
C GLN A 158 -7.80 13.26 10.95
N VAL A 159 -8.91 12.70 10.48
CA VAL A 159 -9.30 11.31 10.76
C VAL A 159 -9.32 10.54 9.46
N VAL A 160 -8.60 9.43 9.43
CA VAL A 160 -8.48 8.53 8.29
C VAL A 160 -9.10 7.19 8.66
N GLY A 161 -9.77 6.56 7.71
CA GLY A 161 -10.39 5.25 7.90
C GLY A 161 -10.42 4.43 6.62
N ASP A 162 -11.17 3.32 6.67
CA ASP A 162 -11.23 2.35 5.58
C ASP A 162 -11.84 2.96 4.30
N ASP A 163 -12.79 3.89 4.44
CA ASP A 163 -13.51 4.56 3.35
C ASP A 163 -13.20 6.07 3.25
N THR A 164 -12.42 6.59 4.19
CA THR A 164 -12.13 8.02 4.35
C THR A 164 -10.62 8.23 4.27
N PRO A 165 -10.05 8.47 3.07
CA PRO A 165 -8.61 8.61 2.93
C PRO A 165 -8.11 9.98 3.40
N LEU A 166 -6.86 10.03 3.86
CA LEU A 166 -6.10 11.29 3.83
C LEU A 166 -5.67 11.55 2.39
N ILE A 167 -6.02 12.73 1.86
CA ILE A 167 -5.59 13.20 0.55
C ILE A 167 -4.58 14.34 0.77
N ILE A 168 -3.31 14.09 0.43
CA ILE A 168 -2.22 15.06 0.59
C ILE A 168 -1.19 14.86 -0.51
N ASP A 169 -0.71 15.95 -1.10
CA ASP A 169 0.34 15.98 -2.14
C ASP A 169 0.10 14.99 -3.30
N GLY A 170 -1.17 14.79 -3.68
CA GLY A 170 -1.57 13.89 -4.76
C GLY A 170 -1.67 12.41 -4.37
N TYR A 171 -1.35 12.06 -3.12
CA TYR A 171 -1.48 10.72 -2.58
C TYR A 171 -2.79 10.52 -1.82
N ARG A 172 -3.20 9.25 -1.71
CA ARG A 172 -4.32 8.82 -0.88
C ARG A 172 -3.82 7.77 0.10
N PHE A 173 -3.91 8.07 1.38
CA PHE A 173 -3.58 7.12 2.45
C PHE A 173 -4.87 6.55 3.03
N TYR A 174 -4.97 5.23 3.05
CA TYR A 174 -6.07 4.49 3.65
C TYR A 174 -5.54 3.67 4.83
N THR A 175 -6.40 3.41 5.82
CA THR A 175 -6.08 2.41 6.85
C THR A 175 -6.15 1.02 6.24
N THR A 176 -5.25 0.14 6.67
CA THR A 176 -5.28 -1.27 6.28
C THR A 176 -5.87 -2.13 7.40
N PHE A 177 -6.06 -3.42 7.12
CA PHE A 177 -6.43 -4.36 8.17
C PHE A 177 -5.29 -4.63 9.17
N ASN A 178 -4.04 -4.35 8.78
CA ASN A 178 -2.85 -4.58 9.58
C ASN A 178 -2.71 -3.47 10.62
N LYS A 179 -3.20 -3.76 11.81
CA LYS A 179 -3.20 -2.89 12.98
C LYS A 179 -2.99 -3.73 14.22
N GLY A 180 -2.31 -3.16 15.20
CA GLY A 180 -1.94 -3.86 16.40
C GLY A 180 -1.02 -3.01 17.25
N PHE A 181 -0.15 -3.68 17.98
CA PHE A 181 0.77 -3.07 18.92
C PHE A 181 2.18 -3.16 18.37
N ALA A 182 3.02 -2.23 18.81
CA ALA A 182 4.43 -2.23 18.48
C ALA A 182 5.23 -1.82 19.71
N ALA A 183 6.44 -2.35 19.85
CA ALA A 183 7.38 -1.92 20.89
C ALA A 183 8.40 -0.96 20.27
N ILE A 184 8.58 0.20 20.87
CA ILE A 184 9.69 1.10 20.54
C ILE A 184 10.86 0.69 21.42
N LEU A 185 11.96 0.28 20.80
CA LEU A 185 13.12 -0.27 21.50
C LEU A 185 14.36 0.53 21.14
N THR A 186 15.18 0.82 22.14
CA THR A 186 16.52 1.39 21.95
C THR A 186 17.57 0.34 22.27
N TRP A 187 18.38 0.00 21.27
CA TRP A 187 19.56 -0.83 21.43
C TRP A 187 20.77 0.04 21.69
N THR A 188 21.43 -0.22 22.81
CA THR A 188 22.65 0.48 23.20
C THR A 188 23.82 -0.50 23.13
N PRO A 189 24.63 -0.48 22.07
CA PRO A 189 25.79 -1.38 21.97
C PRO A 189 26.90 -0.96 22.93
N ASP A 190 27.80 -1.88 23.27
CA ASP A 190 29.00 -1.58 24.08
C ASP A 190 29.93 -0.54 23.39
N GLN A 191 29.90 -0.51 22.05
CA GLN A 191 30.61 0.45 21.22
C GLN A 191 29.71 0.88 20.04
N GLY A 192 29.64 2.20 19.79
CA GLY A 192 28.83 2.78 18.73
C GLY A 192 27.67 3.62 19.26
N GLU A 193 26.82 4.07 18.36
CA GLU A 193 25.64 4.87 18.71
C GLU A 193 24.46 3.96 19.07
N ALA A 194 23.63 4.42 20.01
CA ALA A 194 22.38 3.76 20.33
C ALA A 194 21.40 3.89 19.14
N ILE A 195 20.71 2.80 18.81
CA ILE A 195 19.79 2.74 17.69
C ILE A 195 18.38 2.52 18.25
N THR A 196 17.45 3.41 17.93
CA THR A 196 16.03 3.25 18.26
C THR A 196 15.26 2.78 17.04
N GLY A 197 14.41 1.78 17.21
CA GLY A 197 13.55 1.26 16.16
C GLY A 197 12.19 0.83 16.69
N THR A 198 11.29 0.49 15.78
CA THR A 198 9.98 -0.06 16.13
C THR A 198 9.91 -1.53 15.75
N LEU A 199 9.51 -2.37 16.70
CA LEU A 199 9.20 -3.77 16.49
C LEU A 199 7.67 -3.96 16.42
N HIS A 200 7.15 -4.11 15.21
CA HIS A 200 5.72 -4.32 14.97
C HIS A 200 5.32 -5.76 15.32
N MET A 201 4.20 -5.92 16.03
CA MET A 201 3.63 -7.24 16.34
C MET A 201 2.60 -7.63 15.27
N PRO A 202 2.31 -8.94 15.10
CA PRO A 202 1.25 -9.37 14.21
C PRO A 202 -0.10 -8.71 14.51
N SER A 203 -0.94 -8.53 13.50
CA SER A 203 -2.21 -7.81 13.64
C SER A 203 -3.10 -8.37 14.76
N TYR A 204 -3.68 -7.47 15.55
CA TYR A 204 -4.54 -7.77 16.69
C TYR A 204 -6.00 -7.35 16.39
N PRO A 205 -7.03 -8.13 16.81
CA PRO A 205 -6.99 -9.35 17.62
C PRO A 205 -6.84 -10.66 16.84
N LEU A 206 -6.73 -10.62 15.50
CA LEU A 206 -6.71 -11.82 14.65
C LEU A 206 -5.59 -12.81 15.03
N PHE A 207 -4.44 -12.28 15.46
CA PHE A 207 -3.29 -13.05 15.91
C PHE A 207 -2.98 -12.82 17.41
N ASP A 208 -4.03 -12.72 18.25
CA ASP A 208 -3.90 -12.55 19.71
C ASP A 208 -2.98 -13.62 20.35
N TYR A 209 -3.05 -14.86 19.86
CA TYR A 209 -2.26 -16.00 20.32
C TYR A 209 -0.79 -15.97 19.88
N LYS A 210 -0.40 -15.05 18.97
CA LYS A 210 0.94 -15.01 18.34
C LYS A 210 1.52 -13.59 18.36
N GLN A 211 1.37 -12.87 19.46
CA GLN A 211 1.99 -11.57 19.67
C GLN A 211 3.48 -11.72 19.99
N ALA A 212 4.25 -12.22 19.03
CA ALA A 212 5.67 -12.45 19.17
C ALA A 212 6.42 -12.05 17.90
N ASN A 213 7.63 -11.53 18.08
CA ASN A 213 8.54 -11.17 17.00
C ASN A 213 9.99 -11.40 17.47
N SER A 214 10.95 -11.41 16.56
CA SER A 214 12.36 -11.52 16.89
C SER A 214 13.20 -10.53 16.11
N TRP A 215 14.32 -10.16 16.69
CA TRP A 215 15.25 -9.22 16.07
C TRP A 215 16.68 -9.56 16.48
N THR A 216 17.59 -9.48 15.52
CA THR A 216 19.03 -9.65 15.74
C THR A 216 19.68 -8.27 15.69
N PRO A 217 20.18 -7.73 16.81
CA PRO A 217 20.82 -6.43 16.82
C PRO A 217 22.04 -6.36 15.89
N PRO A 218 22.31 -5.21 15.26
CA PRO A 218 23.52 -5.02 14.46
C PRO A 218 24.78 -5.36 15.25
N GLY A 219 25.65 -6.17 14.66
CA GLY A 219 26.89 -6.63 15.31
C GLY A 219 26.73 -7.78 16.30
N SER A 220 25.49 -8.16 16.64
CA SER A 220 25.20 -9.36 17.45
C SER A 220 24.98 -10.59 16.57
N ARG A 221 25.28 -11.77 17.11
CA ARG A 221 24.86 -13.07 16.54
C ARG A 221 23.64 -13.65 17.24
N ASP A 222 23.27 -13.07 18.38
CA ASP A 222 22.21 -13.56 19.23
C ASP A 222 20.88 -12.92 18.81
N GLU A 223 19.91 -13.77 18.49
CA GLU A 223 18.54 -13.38 18.21
C GLU A 223 17.84 -13.08 19.54
N ILE A 224 17.29 -11.88 19.65
CA ILE A 224 16.43 -11.50 20.77
C ILE A 224 14.99 -11.79 20.38
N LYS A 225 14.28 -12.53 21.23
CA LYS A 225 12.87 -12.86 21.03
C LYS A 225 12.00 -12.00 21.92
N PHE A 226 10.93 -11.50 21.35
CA PHE A 226 9.99 -10.61 22.01
C PHE A 226 8.62 -11.27 22.01
N TRP A 227 7.96 -11.24 23.17
CA TRP A 227 6.57 -11.65 23.32
C TRP A 227 5.82 -10.52 24.00
N LEU A 228 4.80 -10.00 23.35
CA LEU A 228 3.94 -8.98 23.90
C LEU A 228 2.72 -9.62 24.56
N ARG A 229 2.63 -9.53 25.88
CA ARG A 229 1.44 -9.93 26.63
C ARG A 229 0.53 -8.72 26.76
N LEU A 230 -0.72 -8.87 26.33
CA LEU A 230 -1.71 -7.80 26.30
C LEU A 230 -2.92 -8.20 27.14
N ASP A 231 -3.40 -7.25 27.93
CA ASP A 231 -4.77 -7.24 28.45
C ASP A 231 -5.47 -6.00 27.90
N THR A 232 -6.44 -6.20 27.02
CA THR A 232 -7.13 -5.13 26.28
C THR A 232 -8.58 -4.97 26.73
N GLY A 233 -9.01 -5.72 27.76
CA GLY A 233 -10.41 -5.81 28.15
C GLY A 233 -11.33 -6.37 27.05
N MET A 234 -10.77 -7.09 26.06
CA MET A 234 -11.54 -7.65 24.95
C MET A 234 -12.58 -8.67 25.44
N ASP A 235 -13.85 -8.38 25.19
CA ASP A 235 -14.97 -9.32 25.34
C ASP A 235 -15.51 -9.69 23.96
N ARG A 236 -15.49 -10.99 23.63
CA ARG A 236 -15.99 -11.49 22.34
C ARG A 236 -17.51 -11.47 22.25
N GLN A 237 -18.23 -11.27 23.36
CA GLN A 237 -19.70 -11.27 23.42
C GLN A 237 -20.31 -9.87 23.46
N ALA A 238 -19.48 -8.84 23.63
CA ALA A 238 -19.91 -7.45 23.68
C ALA A 238 -19.29 -6.62 22.54
N ASP A 239 -19.79 -5.40 22.37
CA ASP A 239 -19.07 -4.41 21.58
C ASP A 239 -17.77 -4.06 22.31
N TRP A 240 -16.69 -4.00 21.56
CA TRP A 240 -15.36 -3.71 22.07
C TRP A 240 -14.65 -2.70 21.18
N LEU A 241 -13.95 -1.77 21.81
CA LEU A 241 -13.15 -0.77 21.13
C LEU A 241 -11.68 -1.08 21.38
N LEU A 242 -10.96 -1.42 20.32
CA LEU A 242 -9.50 -1.50 20.40
C LEU A 242 -8.96 -0.08 20.53
N ASP A 243 -8.41 0.23 21.70
CA ASP A 243 -7.84 1.53 22.07
C ASP A 243 -6.68 1.31 23.06
N VAL A 244 -5.57 2.00 22.82
CA VAL A 244 -4.38 1.93 23.69
C VAL A 244 -4.66 2.35 25.12
N ARG A 245 -5.64 3.25 25.34
CA ARG A 245 -5.95 3.81 26.67
C ARG A 245 -6.48 2.78 27.66
N ASN A 246 -7.07 1.70 27.17
CA ASN A 246 -7.64 0.62 27.98
C ASN A 246 -6.83 -0.67 27.83
N THR A 247 -5.55 -0.55 27.46
CA THR A 247 -4.67 -1.71 27.25
C THR A 247 -3.52 -1.69 28.24
N GLU A 248 -3.38 -2.79 28.98
CA GLU A 248 -2.17 -3.11 29.73
C GLU A 248 -1.28 -4.01 28.87
N ALA A 249 0.02 -3.72 28.87
CA ALA A 249 0.99 -4.45 28.07
C ALA A 249 2.21 -4.80 28.90
N MET A 250 2.79 -5.97 28.65
CA MET A 250 4.09 -6.36 29.17
C MET A 250 4.89 -7.01 28.05
N LEU A 251 6.09 -6.49 27.81
CA LEU A 251 7.00 -7.05 26.83
C LEU A 251 7.95 -8.03 27.51
N VAL A 252 7.84 -9.31 27.17
CA VAL A 252 8.78 -10.33 27.61
C VAL A 252 9.91 -10.41 26.57
N VAL A 253 11.13 -10.19 27.02
CA VAL A 253 12.34 -10.23 26.20
C VAL A 253 13.15 -11.45 26.59
N ASN A 254 13.43 -12.31 25.63
CA ASN A 254 14.32 -13.47 25.81
C ASN A 254 15.60 -13.26 25.00
N ASN A 255 16.74 -13.29 25.66
CA ASN A 255 18.06 -13.29 25.05
C ASN A 255 18.84 -14.51 25.57
N GLY A 256 18.87 -15.58 24.77
CA GLY A 256 19.41 -16.88 25.22
C GLY A 256 18.63 -17.44 26.41
N GLU A 257 19.31 -17.58 27.56
CA GLU A 257 18.72 -18.08 28.81
C GLU A 257 18.10 -16.97 29.67
N GLN A 258 18.36 -15.70 29.36
CA GLN A 258 17.83 -14.57 30.12
C GLN A 258 16.43 -14.23 29.65
N ARG A 259 15.50 -14.15 30.61
CA ARG A 259 14.14 -13.65 30.41
C ARG A 259 13.93 -12.39 31.25
N LEU A 260 13.54 -11.32 30.60
CA LEU A 260 13.21 -10.03 31.23
C LEU A 260 11.76 -9.67 30.91
N GLU A 261 11.08 -9.05 31.87
CA GLU A 261 9.73 -8.52 31.69
C GLU A 261 9.80 -7.00 31.79
N LEU A 262 9.40 -6.32 30.72
CA LEU A 262 9.43 -4.86 30.60
C LEU A 262 8.01 -4.32 30.62
N GLN A 263 7.79 -3.33 31.48
CA GLN A 263 6.56 -2.53 31.49
C GLN A 263 6.73 -1.35 30.51
N PRO A 264 5.64 -0.79 29.97
CA PRO A 264 5.69 0.46 29.23
C PRO A 264 6.13 1.63 30.14
N GLY A 265 7.07 2.46 29.67
CA GLY A 265 7.60 3.63 30.39
C GLY A 265 8.87 3.36 31.18
#